data_AF-A0A960SS58-F1
#
_entry.id   AF-A0A960SS58-F1
#
_cell.length_a   1.000
_cell.length_b   1.000
_cell.length_c   1.000
_cell.angle_alpha   90.00
_cell.angle_beta   90.00
_cell.angle_gamma   90.00
#
_symmetry.space_group_name_H-M   'P 1'
#
loop_
_entity.id
_entity.type
_entity.pdbx_description
1 polymer ?
#
loop_
_entity_poly.entity_id
_entity_poly.type
_entity_poly.pdbx_seq_one_letter_code
_entity_poly.pdbx_strand_id
1 'polypeptide(L)'
;VPYLSAALREDGTLDLLDLVPPSDTNAPPSEPPQALIQRLRILNGGLYFEDRSFTPVWHTRVQPFHLYVTNLSTLAGANATFRFEANNNAGQRVELAGEFGLFPSVTARGDVRLLAPNLSHFKGYVARASGLQLEAGKAGVLSTFAVALGNDGLAASITNTSVEVEGLAVRTEKDTEPLLTLESLRASAVAADLGRKDLAVGRLQTAGATARVVRRPDGTVNAQDVYLPAELAAAIREMTDWQVAVGETTVTNYAAAFQDEGIQPPALLGVDRLWLWLTNFSNAPEQALELQTGLRWAESGSATVGVEGHLIPPVFKGRAVWEGLDLSPLQAYLEPIAHLALQQGKAFGALELG
;
A
#
# COMPACT_ATOMS: atom_id res chain seq x y z
N VAL A 1 1.12 -17.13 32.37
CA VAL A 1 1.84 -16.66 31.17
C VAL A 1 1.80 -15.13 31.19
N PRO A 2 2.92 -14.41 30.97
CA PRO A 2 2.88 -12.95 30.90
C PRO A 2 1.89 -12.50 29.82
N TYR A 3 0.99 -11.60 30.18
CA TYR A 3 -0.07 -11.14 29.29
C TYR A 3 -0.12 -9.62 29.30
N LEU A 4 -0.13 -9.02 28.12
CA LEU A 4 -0.31 -7.59 27.92
C LEU A 4 -1.62 -7.36 27.17
N SER A 5 -2.46 -6.50 27.71
CA SER A 5 -3.61 -5.94 27.01
C SER A 5 -3.28 -4.49 26.67
N ALA A 6 -3.54 -4.11 25.44
CA ALA A 6 -3.41 -2.73 24.98
C ALA A 6 -4.63 -2.37 24.13
N ALA A 7 -5.03 -1.11 24.16
CA ALA A 7 -6.17 -0.63 23.40
C ALA A 7 -5.89 0.77 22.83
N LEU A 8 -6.21 0.94 21.56
CA LEU A 8 -6.47 2.26 21.01
C LEU A 8 -7.89 2.69 21.42
N ARG A 9 -8.01 3.84 22.06
CA ARG A 9 -9.29 4.42 22.47
C ARG A 9 -10.03 4.99 21.27
N GLU A 10 -11.29 5.38 21.48
CA GLU A 10 -12.15 6.00 20.46
C GLU A 10 -11.52 7.28 19.87
N ASP A 11 -10.74 8.01 20.68
CA ASP A 11 -10.02 9.23 20.28
C ASP A 11 -8.65 8.96 19.62
N GLY A 12 -8.30 7.70 19.40
CA GLY A 12 -7.02 7.30 18.81
C GLY A 12 -5.84 7.30 19.79
N THR A 13 -6.05 7.54 21.09
CA THR A 13 -4.98 7.50 22.09
C THR A 13 -4.73 6.06 22.57
N LEU A 14 -3.46 5.70 22.78
CA LEU A 14 -3.07 4.40 23.31
C LEU A 14 -3.25 4.37 24.85
N ASP A 15 -3.87 3.34 25.38
CA ASP A 15 -4.09 3.18 26.82
C ASP A 15 -2.80 3.01 27.64
N LEU A 16 -1.77 2.41 27.05
CA LEU A 16 -0.45 2.28 27.68
C LEU A 16 0.24 3.62 27.97
N LEU A 17 -0.23 4.73 27.38
CA LEU A 17 0.30 6.06 27.70
C LEU A 17 -0.07 6.51 29.12
N ASP A 18 -1.10 5.91 29.74
CA ASP A 18 -1.46 6.17 31.15
C ASP A 18 -0.37 5.70 32.12
N LEU A 19 0.55 4.85 31.65
CA LEU A 19 1.71 4.41 32.43
C LEU A 19 2.83 5.46 32.46
N VAL A 20 2.76 6.47 31.60
CA VAL A 20 3.71 7.58 31.59
C VAL A 20 3.24 8.63 32.61
N PRO A 21 4.02 8.91 33.68
CA PRO A 21 3.63 9.92 34.65
C PRO A 21 3.49 11.30 33.98
N PRO A 22 2.51 12.13 34.40
CA PRO A 22 2.34 13.46 33.85
C PRO A 22 3.63 14.28 34.06
N SER A 23 4.10 14.91 32.99
CA SER A 23 5.26 15.79 33.06
C SER A 23 4.86 17.11 33.72
N ASP A 24 5.46 17.42 34.87
CA ASP A 24 5.26 18.71 35.53
C ASP A 24 6.11 19.77 34.80
N THR A 25 5.46 20.56 33.95
CA THR A 25 6.12 21.58 33.10
C THR A 25 6.78 22.71 33.89
N ASN A 26 6.49 22.80 35.20
CA ASN A 26 7.11 23.75 36.12
C ASN A 26 8.27 23.15 36.93
N ALA A 27 8.52 21.83 36.85
CA ALA A 27 9.66 21.22 37.50
C ALA A 27 10.94 21.47 36.69
N PRO A 28 12.07 21.84 37.34
CA PRO A 28 13.34 21.96 36.63
C PRO A 28 13.69 20.61 35.97
N PRO A 29 14.22 20.60 34.73
CA PRO A 29 14.60 19.37 34.06
C PRO A 29 15.62 18.62 34.92
N SER A 30 15.22 17.45 35.43
CA SER A 30 16.06 16.57 36.22
C SER A 30 16.42 15.34 35.41
N GLU A 31 17.68 14.90 35.51
CA GLU A 31 18.08 13.63 34.91
C GLU A 31 17.25 12.48 35.51
N PRO A 32 16.81 11.51 34.70
CA PRO A 32 16.07 10.37 35.21
C PRO A 32 16.92 9.62 36.24
N PRO A 33 16.29 8.99 37.27
CA PRO A 33 17.03 8.18 38.21
C PRO A 33 17.83 7.10 37.47
N GLN A 34 19.09 6.92 37.85
CA GLN A 34 19.96 5.93 37.22
C GLN A 34 19.46 4.53 37.55
N ALA A 35 19.11 3.78 36.51
CA ALA A 35 18.62 2.42 36.58
C ALA A 35 19.30 1.56 35.50
N LEU A 36 19.51 0.29 35.82
CA LEU A 36 20.04 -0.71 34.90
C LEU A 36 19.29 -2.03 35.08
N ILE A 37 18.70 -2.52 33.99
CA ILE A 37 18.20 -3.88 33.86
C ILE A 37 19.14 -4.60 32.89
N GLN A 38 20.04 -5.41 33.44
CA GLN A 38 21.00 -6.17 32.62
C GLN A 38 20.31 -7.13 31.66
N ARG A 39 19.22 -7.76 32.11
CA ARG A 39 18.49 -8.74 31.30
C ARG A 39 17.01 -8.78 31.67
N LEU A 40 16.16 -8.58 30.67
CA LEU A 40 14.72 -8.79 30.74
C LEU A 40 14.34 -9.84 29.69
N ARG A 41 13.54 -10.83 30.11
CA ARG A 41 13.04 -11.88 29.23
C ARG A 41 11.57 -12.12 29.48
N ILE A 42 10.77 -12.02 28.43
CA ILE A 42 9.38 -12.47 28.40
C ILE A 42 9.33 -13.66 27.47
N LEU A 43 8.90 -14.81 27.98
CA LEU A 43 8.82 -16.04 27.21
C LEU A 43 7.36 -16.50 27.14
N ASN A 44 6.95 -16.96 25.96
CA ASN A 44 5.60 -17.44 25.69
C ASN A 44 4.51 -16.40 25.99
N GLY A 45 4.82 -15.10 25.91
CA GLY A 45 3.88 -14.03 26.23
C GLY A 45 2.67 -14.01 25.30
N GLY A 46 1.58 -13.42 25.77
CA GLY A 46 0.41 -13.09 24.94
C GLY A 46 0.18 -11.59 24.91
N LEU A 47 0.04 -11.02 23.72
CA LEU A 47 -0.41 -9.65 23.51
C LEU A 47 -1.80 -9.70 22.91
N TYR A 48 -2.73 -8.99 23.54
CA TYR A 48 -4.04 -8.73 22.99
C TYR A 48 -4.17 -7.23 22.77
N PHE A 49 -4.52 -6.87 21.55
CA PHE A 49 -4.67 -5.49 21.14
C PHE A 49 -6.07 -5.26 20.60
N GLU A 50 -6.72 -4.20 21.05
CA GLU A 50 -7.99 -3.72 20.54
C GLU A 50 -7.82 -2.35 19.90
N ASP A 51 -8.46 -2.12 18.77
CA ASP A 51 -8.68 -0.79 18.23
C ASP A 51 -10.16 -0.43 18.36
N ARG A 52 -10.44 0.46 19.32
CA ARG A 52 -11.78 0.97 19.63
C ARG A 52 -12.09 2.26 18.88
N SER A 53 -11.17 2.76 18.05
CA SER A 53 -11.44 3.88 17.14
C SER A 53 -12.29 3.47 15.92
N PHE A 54 -12.70 2.19 15.85
CA PHE A 54 -13.54 1.61 14.82
C PHE A 54 -14.70 0.81 15.42
N THR A 55 -15.83 0.78 14.69
CA THR A 55 -16.97 -0.09 14.97
C THR A 55 -17.24 -1.00 13.77
N PRO A 56 -17.32 -2.34 13.95
CA PRO A 56 -17.04 -3.07 15.19
C PRO A 56 -15.57 -2.95 15.60
N VAL A 57 -15.32 -3.05 16.91
CA VAL A 57 -13.96 -3.01 17.50
C VAL A 57 -13.08 -4.03 16.79
N TRP A 58 -11.99 -3.57 16.22
CA TRP A 58 -10.99 -4.45 15.65
C TRP A 58 -10.13 -5.00 16.79
N HIS A 59 -9.73 -6.27 16.73
CA HIS A 59 -8.83 -6.83 17.72
C HIS A 59 -7.87 -7.82 17.08
N THR A 60 -6.73 -8.02 17.74
CA THR A 60 -5.75 -9.03 17.36
C THR A 60 -5.13 -9.67 18.58
N ARG A 61 -4.64 -10.90 18.40
CA ARG A 61 -3.85 -11.60 19.41
C ARG A 61 -2.53 -12.05 18.80
N VAL A 62 -1.44 -11.66 19.46
CA VAL A 62 -0.09 -12.11 19.13
C VAL A 62 0.37 -13.04 20.26
N GLN A 63 0.36 -14.34 19.98
CA GLN A 63 0.74 -15.37 20.95
C GLN A 63 1.17 -16.66 20.22
N PRO A 64 2.28 -17.31 20.64
CA PRO A 64 3.24 -16.84 21.64
C PRO A 64 4.13 -15.73 21.08
N PHE A 65 4.55 -14.81 21.93
CA PHE A 65 5.69 -13.94 21.66
C PHE A 65 6.82 -14.16 22.67
N HIS A 66 8.04 -13.83 22.23
CA HIS A 66 9.24 -13.78 23.06
C HIS A 66 9.86 -12.39 22.94
N LEU A 67 10.19 -11.79 24.08
CA LEU A 67 10.92 -10.53 24.15
C LEU A 67 12.20 -10.75 24.95
N TYR A 68 13.32 -10.34 24.37
CA TYR A 68 14.62 -10.33 24.99
C TYR A 68 15.14 -8.90 24.97
N VAL A 69 15.48 -8.35 26.14
CA VAL A 69 16.13 -7.05 26.25
C VAL A 69 17.37 -7.19 27.13
N THR A 70 18.49 -6.61 26.68
CA THR A 70 19.77 -6.64 27.40
C THR A 70 20.27 -5.21 27.60
N ASN A 71 20.79 -4.93 28.79
CA ASN A 71 21.36 -3.62 29.16
C ASN A 71 20.40 -2.42 29.00
N LEU A 72 19.13 -2.58 29.38
CA LEU A 72 18.22 -1.43 29.48
C LEU A 72 18.70 -0.49 30.59
N SER A 73 19.07 0.74 30.23
CA SER A 73 19.60 1.72 31.16
C SER A 73 19.04 3.12 30.90
N THR A 74 18.90 3.89 31.97
CA THR A 74 18.58 5.34 31.92
C THR A 74 19.84 6.22 31.90
N LEU A 75 21.04 5.63 31.92
CA LEU A 75 22.29 6.36 31.82
C LEU A 75 22.40 7.02 30.44
N ALA A 76 22.85 8.28 30.41
CA ALA A 76 23.08 9.00 29.16
C ALA A 76 24.00 8.24 28.20
N GLY A 77 23.57 8.10 26.95
CA GLY A 77 24.32 7.42 25.90
C GLY A 77 24.39 5.89 26.02
N ALA A 78 23.68 5.28 26.99
CA ALA A 78 23.59 3.84 27.07
C ALA A 78 22.60 3.29 26.05
N ASN A 79 23.00 2.21 25.36
CA ASN A 79 22.16 1.48 24.41
C ASN A 79 21.82 0.09 24.96
N ALA A 80 20.54 -0.25 24.87
CA ALA A 80 19.99 -1.56 25.13
C ALA A 80 19.82 -2.30 23.80
N THR A 81 20.00 -3.63 23.80
CA THR A 81 19.62 -4.45 22.65
C THR A 81 18.28 -5.10 22.90
N PHE A 82 17.48 -5.28 21.86
CA PHE A 82 16.21 -5.96 21.93
C PHE A 82 16.03 -6.97 20.80
N ARG A 83 15.25 -8.00 21.07
CA ARG A 83 14.73 -8.94 20.08
C ARG A 83 13.31 -9.34 20.46
N PHE A 84 12.39 -9.14 19.54
CA PHE A 84 11.00 -9.56 19.61
C PHE A 84 10.75 -10.60 18.53
N GLU A 85 10.14 -11.71 18.91
CA GLU A 85 9.77 -12.80 18.00
C GLU A 85 8.35 -13.24 18.33
N ALA A 86 7.48 -13.28 17.32
CA ALA A 86 6.17 -13.89 17.44
C ALA A 86 5.86 -14.72 16.20
N ASN A 87 5.19 -15.84 16.40
CA ASN A 87 4.73 -16.68 15.31
C ASN A 87 3.40 -17.33 15.66
N ASN A 88 2.73 -17.89 14.65
CA ASN A 88 1.54 -18.69 14.88
C ASN A 88 1.52 -19.93 13.99
N ASN A 89 0.55 -20.80 14.25
CA ASN A 89 0.36 -22.05 13.51
C ASN A 89 -0.08 -21.83 12.05
N ALA A 90 -0.46 -20.62 11.67
CA ALA A 90 -0.82 -20.25 10.30
C ALA A 90 0.41 -19.83 9.46
N GLY A 91 1.63 -19.93 10.01
CA GLY A 91 2.88 -19.59 9.32
C GLY A 91 3.22 -18.10 9.34
N GLN A 92 2.46 -17.28 10.07
CA GLN A 92 2.76 -15.86 10.23
C GLN A 92 3.93 -15.70 11.18
N ARG A 93 4.85 -14.78 10.86
CA ARG A 93 6.02 -14.48 11.70
C ARG A 93 6.25 -12.99 11.77
N VAL A 94 6.55 -12.51 12.96
CA VAL A 94 6.94 -11.13 13.25
C VAL A 94 8.27 -11.19 13.99
N GLU A 95 9.27 -10.52 13.45
CA GLU A 95 10.58 -10.38 14.08
C GLU A 95 10.99 -8.93 14.07
N LEU A 96 11.45 -8.46 15.22
CA LEU A 96 12.10 -7.16 15.34
C LEU A 96 13.37 -7.35 16.15
N ALA A 97 14.48 -6.81 15.70
CA ALA A 97 15.74 -6.87 16.43
C ALA A 97 16.55 -5.60 16.22
N GLY A 98 17.23 -5.14 17.25
CA GLY A 98 18.02 -3.93 17.15
C GLY A 98 18.50 -3.42 18.49
N GLU A 99 18.73 -2.12 18.54
CA GLU A 99 19.10 -1.40 19.74
C GLU A 99 18.24 -0.17 19.94
N PHE A 100 18.11 0.24 21.21
CA PHE A 100 17.43 1.47 21.58
C PHE A 100 18.16 2.17 22.73
N GLY A 101 18.03 3.48 22.79
CA GLY A 101 18.51 4.35 23.86
C GLY A 101 17.33 5.13 24.43
N LEU A 102 17.42 5.50 25.73
CA LEU A 102 16.33 6.18 26.44
C LEU A 102 16.64 7.64 26.80
N PHE A 103 17.92 8.02 26.90
CA PHE A 103 18.34 9.34 27.37
C PHE A 103 19.64 9.80 26.65
N PRO A 104 19.75 11.07 26.21
CA PRO A 104 18.81 12.18 26.40
C PRO A 104 17.58 12.17 25.47
N SER A 105 17.56 11.31 24.47
CA SER A 105 16.44 11.12 23.55
C SER A 105 16.13 9.63 23.41
N VAL A 106 14.87 9.33 23.04
CA VAL A 106 14.47 7.95 22.75
C VAL A 106 14.88 7.64 21.32
N THR A 107 15.84 6.76 21.15
CA THR A 107 16.29 6.32 19.82
C THR A 107 16.08 4.84 19.67
N ALA A 108 15.70 4.36 18.48
CA ALA A 108 15.62 2.94 18.17
C ALA A 108 16.08 2.71 16.73
N ARG A 109 16.92 1.70 16.51
CA ARG A 109 17.33 1.27 15.18
C ARG A 109 17.42 -0.24 15.12
N GLY A 110 17.07 -0.81 13.98
CA GLY A 110 17.05 -2.25 13.83
C GLY A 110 16.37 -2.71 12.57
N ASP A 111 16.08 -4.00 12.54
CA ASP A 111 15.43 -4.67 11.43
C ASP A 111 14.05 -5.17 11.85
N VAL A 112 13.09 -5.07 10.93
CA VAL A 112 11.75 -5.61 11.04
C VAL A 112 11.53 -6.62 9.92
N ARG A 113 10.99 -7.79 10.27
CA ARG A 113 10.58 -8.83 9.34
C ARG A 113 9.16 -9.29 9.67
N LEU A 114 8.25 -9.06 8.73
CA LEU A 114 6.88 -9.55 8.75
C LEU A 114 6.73 -10.58 7.62
N LEU A 115 6.35 -11.81 7.95
CA LEU A 115 6.15 -12.88 6.98
C LEU A 115 4.70 -13.33 6.99
N ALA A 116 4.11 -13.29 5.80
CA ALA A 116 2.76 -13.75 5.51
C ALA A 116 1.63 -13.26 6.44
N PRO A 117 1.62 -12.02 7.01
CA PRO A 117 0.40 -11.49 7.61
C PRO A 117 -0.77 -11.60 6.63
N ASN A 118 -1.89 -12.12 7.13
CA ASN A 118 -3.12 -12.26 6.37
C ASN A 118 -3.81 -10.89 6.33
N LEU A 119 -3.87 -10.30 5.15
CA LEU A 119 -4.40 -8.97 4.96
C LEU A 119 -5.90 -8.90 5.26
N SER A 120 -6.67 -9.98 5.05
CA SER A 120 -8.12 -9.98 5.34
C SER A 120 -8.45 -9.78 6.83
N HIS A 121 -7.46 -9.96 7.70
CA HIS A 121 -7.56 -9.58 9.11
C HIS A 121 -7.79 -8.06 9.30
N PHE A 122 -7.37 -7.23 8.34
CA PHE A 122 -7.52 -5.77 8.35
C PHE A 122 -8.71 -5.26 7.53
N LYS A 123 -9.66 -6.13 7.14
CA LYS A 123 -10.81 -5.78 6.30
C LYS A 123 -11.62 -4.57 6.81
N GLY A 124 -11.74 -4.39 8.13
CA GLY A 124 -12.46 -3.25 8.72
C GLY A 124 -11.84 -1.91 8.38
N TYR A 125 -10.50 -1.83 8.33
CA TYR A 125 -9.78 -0.63 7.92
C TYR A 125 -9.98 -0.34 6.44
N VAL A 126 -9.90 -1.36 5.58
CA VAL A 126 -10.09 -1.20 4.14
C VAL A 126 -11.54 -0.77 3.81
N ALA A 127 -12.52 -1.38 4.48
CA ALA A 127 -13.93 -1.04 4.32
C ALA A 127 -14.21 0.42 4.71
N ARG A 128 -13.68 0.88 5.86
CA ARG A 128 -13.81 2.30 6.26
C ARG A 128 -13.06 3.24 5.33
N ALA A 129 -11.91 2.84 4.82
CA ALA A 129 -11.08 3.69 3.97
C ALA A 129 -11.58 3.77 2.53
N SER A 130 -12.38 2.82 2.03
CA SER A 130 -12.67 2.78 0.59
C SER A 130 -14.04 2.25 0.21
N GLY A 131 -14.83 1.76 1.17
CA GLY A 131 -16.04 0.98 0.89
C GLY A 131 -15.77 -0.43 0.35
N LEU A 132 -14.49 -0.81 0.14
CA LEU A 132 -14.11 -2.12 -0.36
C LEU A 132 -14.03 -3.16 0.75
N GLN A 133 -14.50 -4.36 0.45
CA GLN A 133 -14.34 -5.54 1.29
C GLN A 133 -13.06 -6.27 0.85
N LEU A 134 -12.08 -6.31 1.75
CA LEU A 134 -10.87 -7.09 1.57
C LEU A 134 -11.12 -8.56 1.89
N GLU A 135 -11.05 -9.41 0.88
CA GLU A 135 -11.39 -10.83 1.00
C GLU A 135 -10.15 -11.70 1.27
N ALA A 136 -9.07 -11.42 0.56
CA ALA A 136 -7.85 -12.21 0.61
C ALA A 136 -6.62 -11.33 0.36
N GLY A 137 -5.47 -11.87 0.78
CA GLY A 137 -4.16 -11.29 0.55
C GLY A 137 -3.19 -11.71 1.63
N LYS A 138 -1.94 -11.93 1.25
CA LYS A 138 -0.82 -12.06 2.19
C LYS A 138 0.15 -10.93 1.92
N ALA A 139 0.73 -10.38 2.97
CA ALA A 139 1.82 -9.42 2.81
C ALA A 139 3.15 -9.97 3.32
N GLY A 140 4.23 -9.31 2.94
CA GLY A 140 5.57 -9.50 3.48
C GLY A 140 6.24 -8.14 3.59
N VAL A 141 6.97 -7.91 4.69
CA VAL A 141 7.75 -6.69 4.88
C VAL A 141 9.12 -7.06 5.43
N LEU A 142 10.17 -6.56 4.79
CA LEU A 142 11.52 -6.51 5.34
C LEU A 142 11.92 -5.04 5.35
N SER A 143 12.51 -4.56 6.44
CA SER A 143 12.91 -3.17 6.54
C SER A 143 13.98 -2.97 7.59
N THR A 144 14.97 -2.13 7.31
CA THR A 144 15.84 -1.55 8.33
C THR A 144 15.26 -0.18 8.70
N PHE A 145 15.02 0.07 9.98
CA PHE A 145 14.46 1.32 10.47
C PHE A 145 15.43 2.05 11.42
N ALA A 146 15.29 3.36 11.48
CA ALA A 146 15.83 4.20 12.53
C ALA A 146 14.79 5.24 12.94
N VAL A 147 14.61 5.43 14.23
CA VAL A 147 13.68 6.39 14.83
C VAL A 147 14.41 7.12 15.95
N ALA A 148 14.20 8.42 16.06
CA ALA A 148 14.61 9.24 17.18
C ALA A 148 13.45 10.16 17.58
N LEU A 149 13.13 10.20 18.86
CA LEU A 149 12.16 11.11 19.46
C LEU A 149 12.88 11.94 20.51
N GLY A 150 12.94 13.24 20.27
CA GLY A 150 13.57 14.21 21.16
C GLY A 150 12.87 15.57 21.11
N ASN A 151 13.55 16.61 21.61
CA ASN A 151 13.00 17.97 21.65
C ASN A 151 12.66 18.54 20.27
N ASP A 152 13.40 18.12 19.24
CA ASP A 152 13.20 18.56 17.85
C ASP A 152 12.07 17.80 17.13
N GLY A 153 11.36 16.92 17.85
CA GLY A 153 10.26 16.11 17.33
C GLY A 153 10.67 14.69 16.93
N LEU A 154 9.89 14.10 16.03
CA LEU A 154 10.08 12.75 15.52
C LEU A 154 10.95 12.78 14.26
N ALA A 155 12.11 12.12 14.32
CA ALA A 155 12.88 11.74 13.15
C ALA A 155 12.70 10.24 12.89
N ALA A 156 12.40 9.86 11.65
CA ALA A 156 12.20 8.47 11.28
C ALA A 156 12.69 8.22 9.86
N SER A 157 13.34 7.08 9.64
CA SER A 157 13.78 6.65 8.32
C SER A 157 13.67 5.13 8.17
N ILE A 158 13.44 4.69 6.95
CA ILE A 158 13.52 3.29 6.54
C ILE A 158 14.47 3.15 5.35
N THR A 159 15.18 2.02 5.31
CA THR A 159 16.11 1.67 4.24
C THR A 159 16.08 0.15 4.02
N ASN A 160 16.63 -0.30 2.89
CA ASN A 160 16.64 -1.71 2.50
C ASN A 160 15.24 -2.35 2.59
N THR A 161 14.21 -1.56 2.34
CA THR A 161 12.84 -2.00 2.57
C THR A 161 12.33 -2.75 1.34
N SER A 162 11.70 -3.89 1.57
CA SER A 162 10.92 -4.62 0.57
C SER A 162 9.52 -4.89 1.09
N VAL A 163 8.52 -4.63 0.26
CA VAL A 163 7.12 -4.91 0.54
C VAL A 163 6.59 -5.86 -0.53
N GLU A 164 5.91 -6.89 -0.10
CA GLU A 164 5.30 -7.89 -0.98
C GLU A 164 3.83 -8.05 -0.62
N VAL A 165 2.98 -8.20 -1.64
CA VAL A 165 1.58 -8.59 -1.50
C VAL A 165 1.29 -9.70 -2.50
N GLU A 166 0.65 -10.77 -2.06
CA GLU A 166 0.29 -11.92 -2.89
C GLU A 166 -1.20 -12.24 -2.74
N GLY A 167 -1.85 -12.55 -3.87
CA GLY A 167 -3.23 -13.04 -3.91
C GLY A 167 -4.24 -12.08 -3.29
N LEU A 168 -4.11 -10.78 -3.57
CA LEU A 168 -5.04 -9.76 -3.11
C LEU A 168 -6.38 -9.91 -3.85
N ALA A 169 -7.48 -9.86 -3.11
CA ALA A 169 -8.82 -9.80 -3.68
C ALA A 169 -9.67 -8.81 -2.90
N VAL A 170 -10.27 -7.86 -3.62
CA VAL A 170 -11.19 -6.86 -3.08
C VAL A 170 -12.47 -6.86 -3.88
N ARG A 171 -13.60 -6.67 -3.20
CA ARG A 171 -14.92 -6.51 -3.81
C ARG A 171 -15.67 -5.34 -3.22
N THR A 172 -16.75 -4.94 -3.86
CA THR A 172 -17.69 -4.02 -3.23
C THR A 172 -18.61 -4.78 -2.28
N GLU A 173 -19.21 -4.09 -1.32
CA GLU A 173 -20.15 -4.71 -0.38
C GLU A 173 -21.34 -5.39 -1.07
N LYS A 174 -21.78 -4.81 -2.20
CA LYS A 174 -22.97 -5.24 -2.97
C LYS A 174 -22.69 -6.40 -3.92
N ASP A 175 -21.44 -6.64 -4.30
CA ASP A 175 -21.07 -7.66 -5.26
C ASP A 175 -20.65 -8.96 -4.55
N THR A 176 -20.86 -10.10 -5.21
CA THR A 176 -20.36 -11.42 -4.78
C THR A 176 -19.02 -11.78 -5.41
N GLU A 177 -18.77 -11.28 -6.63
CA GLU A 177 -17.53 -11.47 -7.35
C GLU A 177 -16.52 -10.36 -6.99
N PRO A 178 -15.20 -10.65 -6.99
CA PRO A 178 -14.18 -9.64 -6.84
C PRO A 178 -14.31 -8.49 -7.86
N LEU A 179 -14.21 -7.26 -7.35
CA LEU A 179 -14.06 -6.07 -8.20
C LEU A 179 -12.65 -6.05 -8.80
N LEU A 180 -11.65 -6.39 -7.97
CA LEU A 180 -10.26 -6.43 -8.35
C LEU A 180 -9.54 -7.59 -7.67
N THR A 181 -8.79 -8.36 -8.44
CA THR A 181 -7.78 -9.28 -7.92
C THR A 181 -6.40 -8.85 -8.37
N LEU A 182 -5.36 -9.24 -7.62
CA LEU A 182 -3.96 -9.02 -7.96
C LEU A 182 -3.13 -10.21 -7.49
N GLU A 183 -2.45 -10.88 -8.42
CA GLU A 183 -1.62 -12.04 -8.10
C GLU A 183 -0.41 -11.65 -7.25
N SER A 184 0.33 -10.62 -7.66
CA SER A 184 1.49 -10.16 -6.91
C SER A 184 1.78 -8.66 -7.06
N LEU A 185 2.29 -8.07 -5.98
CA LEU A 185 2.94 -6.76 -5.94
C LEU A 185 4.24 -6.91 -5.15
N ARG A 186 5.33 -6.36 -5.66
CA ARG A 186 6.61 -6.26 -4.98
C ARG A 186 7.20 -4.87 -5.17
N ALA A 187 7.44 -4.18 -4.07
CA ALA A 187 8.28 -2.99 -4.03
C ALA A 187 9.62 -3.35 -3.37
N SER A 188 10.74 -2.99 -4.00
CA SER A 188 12.08 -3.30 -3.50
C SER A 188 12.99 -2.08 -3.56
N ALA A 189 14.04 -2.13 -2.71
CA ALA A 189 14.92 -0.99 -2.47
C ALA A 189 14.13 0.28 -2.14
N VAL A 190 13.13 0.13 -1.25
CA VAL A 190 12.36 1.25 -0.73
C VAL A 190 13.19 1.92 0.37
N ALA A 191 13.26 3.24 0.32
CA ALA A 191 13.87 4.08 1.33
C ALA A 191 13.02 5.34 1.52
N ALA A 192 12.87 5.79 2.76
CA ALA A 192 12.18 7.03 3.06
C ALA A 192 12.76 7.67 4.32
N ASP A 193 12.78 9.00 4.38
CA ASP A 193 13.21 9.77 5.53
C ASP A 193 12.27 10.94 5.78
N LEU A 194 11.68 10.95 6.97
CA LEU A 194 10.70 11.96 7.39
C LEU A 194 11.33 13.36 7.51
N GLY A 195 12.60 13.43 7.91
CA GLY A 195 13.30 14.71 8.07
C GLY A 195 13.70 15.32 6.73
N ARG A 196 14.20 14.50 5.80
CA ARG A 196 14.51 14.94 4.43
C ARG A 196 13.28 15.06 3.53
N LYS A 197 12.14 14.47 3.94
CA LYS A 197 10.91 14.36 3.15
C LYS A 197 11.17 13.70 1.81
N ASP A 198 11.94 12.61 1.82
CA ASP A 198 12.25 11.83 0.63
C ASP A 198 11.60 10.45 0.67
N LEU A 199 11.16 9.97 -0.49
CA LEU A 199 10.68 8.62 -0.72
C LEU A 199 11.24 8.11 -2.05
N ALA A 200 12.03 7.06 -1.99
CA ALA A 200 12.56 6.39 -3.15
C ALA A 200 12.10 4.93 -3.18
N VAL A 201 11.65 4.47 -4.34
CA VAL A 201 11.35 3.07 -4.63
C VAL A 201 12.25 2.64 -5.79
N GLY A 202 13.21 1.76 -5.55
CA GLY A 202 14.09 1.30 -6.64
C GLY A 202 13.31 0.58 -7.73
N ARG A 203 12.46 -0.38 -7.35
CA ARG A 203 11.61 -1.11 -8.30
C ARG A 203 10.23 -1.40 -7.71
N LEU A 204 9.20 -1.19 -8.53
CA LEU A 204 7.82 -1.61 -8.29
C LEU A 204 7.40 -2.62 -9.37
N GLN A 205 7.00 -3.81 -8.98
CA GLN A 205 6.55 -4.85 -9.90
C GLN A 205 5.18 -5.34 -9.49
N THR A 206 4.27 -5.43 -10.45
CA THR A 206 2.92 -5.92 -10.20
C THR A 206 2.46 -6.82 -11.34
N ALA A 207 1.81 -7.94 -11.01
CA ALA A 207 1.42 -8.92 -12.01
C ALA A 207 0.01 -9.48 -11.77
N GLY A 208 -0.66 -9.80 -12.87
CA GLY A 208 -1.88 -10.61 -12.84
C GLY A 208 -3.08 -9.92 -12.21
N ALA A 209 -3.22 -8.59 -12.37
CA ALA A 209 -4.44 -7.94 -11.90
C ALA A 209 -5.60 -8.21 -12.85
N THR A 210 -6.78 -8.50 -12.28
CA THR A 210 -8.03 -8.50 -13.03
C THR A 210 -9.00 -7.49 -12.42
N ALA A 211 -9.70 -6.73 -13.25
CA ALA A 211 -10.71 -5.77 -12.82
C ALA A 211 -12.04 -6.04 -13.52
N ARG A 212 -13.15 -5.97 -12.78
CA ARG A 212 -14.51 -6.17 -13.33
C ARG A 212 -15.38 -4.95 -13.09
N VAL A 213 -15.66 -4.22 -14.15
CA VAL A 213 -16.54 -3.05 -14.11
C VAL A 213 -17.89 -3.43 -14.73
N VAL A 214 -18.97 -3.18 -14.00
CA VAL A 214 -20.34 -3.46 -14.44
C VAL A 214 -21.15 -2.19 -14.40
N ARG A 215 -21.72 -1.81 -15.53
CA ARG A 215 -22.78 -0.79 -15.61
C ARG A 215 -24.14 -1.48 -15.58
N ARG A 216 -24.95 -1.18 -14.57
CA ARG A 216 -26.27 -1.79 -14.33
C ARG A 216 -27.36 -1.12 -15.17
N PRO A 217 -28.58 -1.70 -15.27
CA PRO A 217 -29.68 -1.12 -16.03
C PRO A 217 -30.13 0.27 -15.56
N ASP A 218 -29.94 0.59 -14.28
CA ASP A 218 -30.22 1.93 -13.72
C ASP A 218 -29.11 2.96 -14.02
N GLY A 219 -28.08 2.56 -14.76
CA GLY A 219 -26.93 3.40 -15.13
C GLY A 219 -25.83 3.46 -14.08
N THR A 220 -26.02 2.85 -12.91
CA THR A 220 -24.99 2.80 -11.86
C THR A 220 -23.84 1.87 -12.25
N VAL A 221 -22.64 2.15 -11.76
CA VAL A 221 -21.46 1.31 -11.94
C VAL A 221 -21.11 0.63 -10.62
N ASN A 222 -20.72 -0.64 -10.64
CA ASN A 222 -20.39 -1.37 -9.42
C ASN A 222 -19.22 -0.77 -8.63
N ALA A 223 -18.29 -0.08 -9.30
CA ALA A 223 -17.16 0.61 -8.68
C ALA A 223 -17.45 2.06 -8.24
N GLN A 224 -18.67 2.59 -8.44
CA GLN A 224 -18.95 4.02 -8.22
C GLN A 224 -18.90 4.44 -6.75
N ASP A 225 -19.11 3.49 -5.84
CA ASP A 225 -19.10 3.71 -4.39
C ASP A 225 -17.69 3.53 -3.80
N VAL A 226 -16.66 3.27 -4.63
CA VAL A 226 -15.26 3.23 -4.21
C VAL A 226 -14.74 4.65 -4.09
N TYR A 227 -14.24 5.03 -2.91
CA TYR A 227 -13.75 6.37 -2.64
C TYR A 227 -12.37 6.36 -2.00
N LEU A 228 -11.72 7.51 -2.03
CA LEU A 228 -10.57 7.83 -1.19
C LEU A 228 -11.09 8.66 0.00
N PRO A 229 -10.70 8.38 1.26
CA PRO A 229 -11.13 9.17 2.41
C PRO A 229 -10.72 10.63 2.23
N ALA A 230 -11.59 11.56 2.64
CA ALA A 230 -11.34 12.98 2.48
C ALA A 230 -10.05 13.43 3.19
N GLU A 231 -9.77 12.83 4.35
CA GLU A 231 -8.58 13.09 5.16
C GLU A 231 -7.31 12.60 4.46
N LEU A 232 -7.35 11.41 3.86
CA LEU A 232 -6.23 10.87 3.08
C LEU A 232 -6.00 11.69 1.81
N ALA A 233 -7.08 12.08 1.13
CA ALA A 233 -7.02 12.96 -0.04
C ALA A 233 -6.43 14.35 0.32
N ALA A 234 -6.78 14.90 1.49
CA ALA A 234 -6.21 16.14 1.99
C ALA A 234 -4.71 15.97 2.31
N ALA A 235 -4.34 14.92 3.05
CA ALA A 235 -2.94 14.63 3.36
C ALA A 235 -2.07 14.50 2.11
N ILE A 236 -2.52 13.78 1.08
CA ILE A 236 -1.79 13.65 -0.20
C ILE A 236 -1.60 15.01 -0.88
N ARG A 237 -2.61 15.88 -0.86
CA ARG A 237 -2.52 17.23 -1.44
C ARG A 237 -1.55 18.13 -0.68
N GLU A 238 -1.33 17.88 0.60
CA GLU A 238 -0.42 18.65 1.44
C GLU A 238 1.05 18.19 1.35
N MET A 239 1.31 16.98 0.85
CA MET A 239 2.67 16.41 0.66
C MET A 239 3.45 17.03 -0.52
N THR A 240 3.30 18.34 -0.75
CA THR A 240 3.93 19.04 -1.88
C THR A 240 5.44 19.23 -1.77
N ASP A 241 5.98 19.13 -0.56
CA ASP A 241 7.40 19.31 -0.25
C ASP A 241 8.19 18.00 -0.24
N TRP A 242 7.53 16.87 -0.44
CA TRP A 242 8.18 15.57 -0.54
C TRP A 242 8.84 15.37 -1.91
N GLN A 243 10.06 14.84 -1.91
CA GLN A 243 10.72 14.34 -3.11
C GLN A 243 10.42 12.86 -3.27
N VAL A 244 9.79 12.49 -4.38
CA VAL A 244 9.36 11.12 -4.67
C VAL A 244 10.03 10.65 -5.95
N ALA A 245 10.62 9.46 -5.91
CA ALA A 245 11.21 8.82 -7.07
C ALA A 245 10.89 7.31 -7.12
N VAL A 246 10.60 6.82 -8.32
CA VAL A 246 10.46 5.39 -8.61
C VAL A 246 11.37 5.05 -9.80
N GLY A 247 12.36 4.20 -9.56
CA GLY A 247 13.38 3.87 -10.57
C GLY A 247 12.79 3.09 -11.74
N GLU A 248 12.04 2.03 -11.45
CA GLU A 248 11.38 1.20 -12.47
C GLU A 248 10.02 0.71 -11.96
N THR A 249 9.00 0.81 -12.80
CA THR A 249 7.68 0.21 -12.58
C THR A 249 7.35 -0.75 -13.71
N THR A 250 7.05 -2.01 -13.38
CA THR A 250 6.60 -3.03 -14.33
C THR A 250 5.23 -3.54 -13.96
N VAL A 251 4.30 -3.48 -14.91
CA VAL A 251 2.99 -4.12 -14.85
C VAL A 251 2.97 -5.24 -15.87
N THR A 252 2.54 -6.44 -15.49
CA THR A 252 2.47 -7.58 -16.41
C THR A 252 1.17 -8.34 -16.32
N ASN A 253 0.61 -8.69 -17.48
CA ASN A 253 -0.55 -9.58 -17.60
C ASN A 253 -1.79 -9.09 -16.85
N TYR A 254 -2.09 -7.81 -16.97
CA TYR A 254 -3.33 -7.25 -16.43
C TYR A 254 -4.50 -7.48 -17.40
N ALA A 255 -5.70 -7.60 -16.86
CA ALA A 255 -6.93 -7.70 -17.62
C ALA A 255 -8.04 -6.86 -17.00
N ALA A 256 -8.93 -6.34 -17.84
CA ALA A 256 -10.11 -5.62 -17.40
C ALA A 256 -11.30 -6.02 -18.27
N ALA A 257 -12.43 -6.31 -17.61
CA ALA A 257 -13.69 -6.59 -18.26
C ALA A 257 -14.70 -5.49 -17.90
N PHE A 258 -15.39 -4.98 -18.91
CA PHE A 258 -16.50 -4.06 -18.78
C PHE A 258 -17.77 -4.72 -19.31
N GLN A 259 -18.78 -4.82 -18.45
CA GLN A 259 -20.09 -5.35 -18.78
C GLN A 259 -21.13 -4.23 -18.67
N ASP A 260 -21.79 -3.88 -19.78
CA ASP A 260 -22.91 -2.93 -19.77
C ASP A 260 -24.25 -3.67 -19.88
N GLU A 261 -24.95 -3.76 -18.76
CA GLU A 261 -26.28 -4.34 -18.63
C GLU A 261 -27.40 -3.34 -18.91
N GLY A 262 -27.07 -2.06 -19.16
CA GLY A 262 -28.04 -1.03 -19.54
C GLY A 262 -28.43 -1.06 -21.02
N ILE A 263 -27.87 -1.98 -21.80
CA ILE A 263 -28.16 -2.19 -23.22
C ILE A 263 -28.56 -3.67 -23.42
N GLN A 264 -29.41 -3.95 -24.41
CA GLN A 264 -29.82 -5.32 -24.74
C GLN A 264 -29.44 -5.69 -26.19
N PRO A 265 -28.74 -6.81 -26.41
CA PRO A 265 -28.11 -7.66 -25.39
C PRO A 265 -26.98 -6.92 -24.63
N PRO A 266 -26.62 -7.35 -23.41
CA PRO A 266 -25.54 -6.71 -22.65
C PRO A 266 -24.23 -6.67 -23.42
N ALA A 267 -23.57 -5.52 -23.41
CA ALA A 267 -22.28 -5.35 -24.07
C ALA A 267 -21.15 -5.89 -23.18
N LEU A 268 -20.28 -6.72 -23.74
CA LEU A 268 -19.10 -7.24 -23.06
C LEU A 268 -17.84 -6.74 -23.78
N LEU A 269 -17.09 -5.87 -23.11
CA LEU A 269 -15.83 -5.34 -23.59
C LEU A 269 -14.70 -5.86 -22.70
N GLY A 270 -13.57 -6.19 -23.29
CA GLY A 270 -12.46 -6.76 -22.55
C GLY A 270 -11.12 -6.36 -23.15
N VAL A 271 -10.18 -6.06 -22.27
CA VAL A 271 -8.76 -6.00 -22.59
C VAL A 271 -8.01 -7.00 -21.72
N ASP A 272 -6.97 -7.59 -22.29
CA ASP A 272 -6.07 -8.47 -21.56
C ASP A 272 -4.63 -8.23 -21.99
N ARG A 273 -3.70 -8.97 -21.38
CA ARG A 273 -2.26 -8.84 -21.62
C ARG A 273 -1.79 -7.38 -21.52
N LEU A 274 -2.43 -6.60 -20.65
CA LEU A 274 -2.00 -5.24 -20.38
C LEU A 274 -0.66 -5.31 -19.67
N TRP A 275 0.30 -4.56 -20.19
CA TRP A 275 1.63 -4.43 -19.63
C TRP A 275 2.06 -2.97 -19.66
N LEU A 276 2.91 -2.60 -18.70
CA LEU A 276 3.50 -1.26 -18.60
C LEU A 276 4.95 -1.40 -18.13
N TRP A 277 5.82 -0.61 -18.71
CA TRP A 277 7.19 -0.40 -18.27
C TRP A 277 7.43 1.10 -18.18
N LEU A 278 7.73 1.59 -16.99
CA LEU A 278 8.00 3.00 -16.70
C LEU A 278 9.33 3.11 -15.98
N THR A 279 10.20 4.01 -16.40
CA THR A 279 11.49 4.25 -15.75
C THR A 279 11.66 5.71 -15.35
N ASN A 280 12.45 5.93 -14.31
CA ASN A 280 12.88 7.25 -13.83
C ASN A 280 11.71 8.21 -13.50
N PHE A 281 10.61 7.68 -12.97
CA PHE A 281 9.53 8.53 -12.49
C PHE A 281 10.02 9.34 -11.28
N SER A 282 9.86 10.67 -11.32
CA SER A 282 10.13 11.53 -10.18
C SER A 282 9.35 12.84 -10.29
N ASN A 283 9.09 13.47 -9.15
CA ASN A 283 8.63 14.86 -9.09
C ASN A 283 9.79 15.88 -9.02
N ALA A 284 11.02 15.49 -9.34
CA ALA A 284 12.13 16.41 -9.56
C ALA A 284 11.96 17.17 -10.90
N PRO A 285 12.30 18.47 -10.96
CA PRO A 285 12.30 19.24 -12.21
C PRO A 285 13.21 18.62 -13.27
N GLU A 286 12.77 18.65 -14.52
CA GLU A 286 13.55 18.19 -15.70
C GLU A 286 14.01 16.72 -15.67
N GLN A 287 13.49 15.91 -14.74
CA GLN A 287 13.78 14.47 -14.72
C GLN A 287 13.07 13.78 -15.89
N ALA A 288 13.86 13.26 -16.82
CA ALA A 288 13.36 12.49 -17.95
C ALA A 288 12.84 11.12 -17.47
N LEU A 289 11.66 10.74 -17.94
CA LEU A 289 11.02 9.45 -17.78
C LEU A 289 10.76 8.81 -19.15
N GLU A 290 10.73 7.49 -19.19
CA GLU A 290 10.28 6.70 -20.33
C GLU A 290 9.13 5.78 -19.89
N LEU A 291 8.05 5.78 -20.67
CA LEU A 291 6.88 4.93 -20.48
C LEU A 291 6.62 4.15 -21.76
N GLN A 292 6.50 2.84 -21.64
CA GLN A 292 5.96 1.97 -22.68
C GLN A 292 4.81 1.17 -22.10
N THR A 293 3.73 1.04 -22.85
CA THR A 293 2.56 0.26 -22.44
C THR A 293 1.89 -0.36 -23.64
N GLY A 294 1.18 -1.45 -23.42
CA GLY A 294 0.38 -2.07 -24.45
C GLY A 294 -0.70 -2.97 -23.86
N LEU A 295 -1.67 -3.31 -24.71
CA LEU A 295 -2.77 -4.19 -24.38
C LEU A 295 -3.20 -4.99 -25.60
N ARG A 296 -3.95 -6.06 -25.34
CA ARG A 296 -4.74 -6.75 -26.34
C ARG A 296 -6.21 -6.43 -26.17
N TRP A 297 -6.86 -6.15 -27.29
CA TRP A 297 -8.29 -5.90 -27.40
C TRP A 297 -8.98 -7.06 -28.10
N ALA A 298 -10.11 -7.54 -27.53
CA ALA A 298 -10.99 -8.52 -28.14
C ALA A 298 -10.24 -9.70 -28.80
N GLU A 299 -9.34 -10.33 -28.04
CA GLU A 299 -8.56 -11.53 -28.38
C GLU A 299 -7.53 -11.41 -29.53
N SER A 300 -7.62 -10.42 -30.42
CA SER A 300 -6.79 -10.35 -31.63
C SER A 300 -6.23 -8.96 -31.97
N GLY A 301 -6.86 -7.88 -31.52
CA GLY A 301 -6.36 -6.52 -31.74
C GLY A 301 -5.28 -6.12 -30.74
N SER A 302 -4.37 -5.24 -31.10
CA SER A 302 -3.36 -4.72 -30.18
C SER A 302 -3.28 -3.21 -30.20
N ALA A 303 -2.93 -2.62 -29.07
CA ALA A 303 -2.60 -1.21 -28.96
C ALA A 303 -1.33 -1.08 -28.13
N THR A 304 -0.42 -0.20 -28.56
CA THR A 304 0.84 0.12 -27.87
C THR A 304 1.02 1.62 -27.82
N VAL A 305 1.62 2.11 -26.75
CA VAL A 305 1.93 3.52 -26.54
C VAL A 305 3.34 3.61 -25.98
N GLY A 306 4.19 4.42 -26.61
CA GLY A 306 5.50 4.81 -26.09
C GLY A 306 5.52 6.31 -25.84
N VAL A 307 6.01 6.74 -24.69
CA VAL A 307 6.11 8.15 -24.29
C VAL A 307 7.46 8.38 -23.62
N GLU A 308 8.13 9.46 -24.00
CA GLU A 308 9.29 10.01 -23.31
C GLU A 308 9.02 11.47 -22.95
N GLY A 309 9.57 11.94 -21.83
CA GLY A 309 9.32 13.32 -21.40
C GLY A 309 9.69 13.58 -19.96
N HIS A 310 9.17 14.65 -19.39
CA HIS A 310 9.34 15.01 -17.99
C HIS A 310 8.03 15.60 -17.45
N LEU A 311 7.80 15.45 -16.14
CA LEU A 311 6.56 15.88 -15.48
C LEU A 311 6.56 17.37 -15.14
N ILE A 312 7.74 17.96 -14.89
CA ILE A 312 7.89 19.33 -14.38
C ILE A 312 8.95 20.08 -15.22
N PRO A 313 8.55 21.02 -16.08
CA PRO A 313 7.18 21.19 -16.60
C PRO A 313 6.73 19.98 -17.42
N PRO A 314 5.41 19.78 -17.65
CA PRO A 314 4.92 18.63 -18.39
C PRO A 314 5.22 18.80 -19.89
N VAL A 315 6.18 18.03 -20.39
CA VAL A 315 6.52 17.95 -21.82
C VAL A 315 6.71 16.49 -22.18
N PHE A 316 5.92 16.01 -23.14
CA PHE A 316 5.89 14.61 -23.54
C PHE A 316 5.90 14.50 -25.05
N LYS A 317 6.67 13.55 -25.55
CA LYS A 317 6.62 13.09 -26.94
C LYS A 317 6.35 11.61 -26.94
N GLY A 318 5.61 11.15 -27.92
CA GLY A 318 5.27 9.75 -27.96
C GLY A 318 4.56 9.34 -29.21
N ARG A 319 4.28 8.04 -29.27
CA ARG A 319 3.57 7.43 -30.38
C ARG A 319 2.64 6.37 -29.85
N ALA A 320 1.40 6.41 -30.31
CA ALA A 320 0.42 5.36 -30.13
C ALA A 320 0.22 4.62 -31.45
N VAL A 321 0.17 3.30 -31.42
CA VAL A 321 -0.12 2.45 -32.58
C VAL A 321 -1.17 1.42 -32.19
N TRP A 322 -2.18 1.24 -33.02
CA TRP A 322 -3.16 0.17 -32.86
C TRP A 322 -3.36 -0.58 -34.15
N GLU A 323 -3.48 -1.90 -34.03
CA GLU A 323 -3.51 -2.81 -35.15
C GLU A 323 -4.63 -3.82 -34.95
N GLY A 324 -5.51 -3.91 -35.95
CA GLY A 324 -6.50 -4.97 -36.04
C GLY A 324 -7.53 -4.96 -34.92
N LEU A 325 -7.87 -3.79 -34.35
CA LEU A 325 -8.88 -3.69 -33.29
C LEU A 325 -10.24 -4.14 -33.84
N ASP A 326 -10.71 -5.31 -33.40
CA ASP A 326 -12.03 -5.82 -33.78
C ASP A 326 -13.13 -4.91 -33.25
N LEU A 327 -13.97 -4.40 -34.15
CA LEU A 327 -15.04 -3.47 -33.83
C LEU A 327 -16.34 -4.19 -33.45
N SER A 328 -16.44 -5.50 -33.68
CA SER A 328 -17.64 -6.30 -33.42
C SER A 328 -18.18 -6.18 -31.98
N PRO A 329 -17.34 -6.11 -30.91
CA PRO A 329 -17.83 -5.90 -29.54
C PRO A 329 -18.58 -4.57 -29.33
N LEU A 330 -18.42 -3.60 -30.24
CA LEU A 330 -19.09 -2.31 -30.16
C LEU A 330 -20.48 -2.30 -30.82
N GLN A 331 -20.93 -3.42 -31.41
CA GLN A 331 -22.22 -3.53 -32.10
C GLN A 331 -23.40 -3.06 -31.24
N ALA A 332 -23.41 -3.45 -29.96
CA ALA A 332 -24.49 -3.08 -29.02
C ALA A 332 -24.66 -1.55 -28.88
N TYR A 333 -23.61 -0.76 -29.13
CA TYR A 333 -23.66 0.70 -29.07
C TYR A 333 -24.03 1.34 -30.42
N LEU A 334 -23.81 0.64 -31.54
CA LEU A 334 -24.09 1.16 -32.88
C LEU A 334 -25.54 0.92 -33.31
N GLU A 335 -26.13 -0.21 -32.92
CA GLU A 335 -27.46 -0.61 -33.34
C GLU A 335 -28.56 0.43 -33.03
N PRO A 336 -28.62 1.05 -31.83
CA PRO A 336 -29.66 2.02 -31.52
C PRO A 336 -29.52 3.35 -32.27
N ILE A 337 -28.30 3.69 -32.71
CA ILE A 337 -27.99 4.99 -33.31
C ILE A 337 -28.09 4.94 -34.83
N ALA A 338 -27.52 3.89 -35.44
CA ALA A 338 -27.36 3.80 -36.88
C ALA A 338 -28.29 2.79 -37.54
N HIS A 339 -28.97 1.93 -36.77
CA HIS A 339 -29.75 0.79 -37.29
C HIS A 339 -28.93 -0.08 -38.27
N LEU A 340 -27.62 -0.20 -38.01
CA LEU A 340 -26.68 -1.00 -38.81
C LEU A 340 -26.24 -2.24 -38.03
N ALA A 341 -26.04 -3.34 -38.77
CA ALA A 341 -25.43 -4.56 -38.26
C ALA A 341 -23.96 -4.63 -38.70
N LEU A 342 -23.04 -4.45 -37.76
CA LEU A 342 -21.61 -4.66 -37.97
C LEU A 342 -21.30 -6.15 -37.96
N GLN A 343 -21.12 -6.72 -39.15
CA GLN A 343 -20.76 -8.14 -39.31
C GLN A 343 -19.28 -8.40 -39.05
N GLN A 344 -18.42 -7.45 -39.44
CA GLN A 344 -16.98 -7.48 -39.25
C GLN A 344 -16.40 -6.08 -39.43
N GLY A 345 -15.32 -5.77 -38.73
CA GLY A 345 -14.59 -4.52 -38.90
C GLY A 345 -13.31 -4.51 -38.07
N LYS A 346 -12.23 -3.98 -38.63
CA LYS A 346 -10.96 -3.81 -37.93
C LYS A 346 -10.46 -2.39 -38.08
N ALA A 347 -10.05 -1.78 -36.96
CA ALA A 347 -9.40 -0.47 -36.98
C ALA A 347 -7.87 -0.59 -36.89
N PHE A 348 -7.18 0.28 -37.63
CA PHE A 348 -5.73 0.41 -37.68
C PHE A 348 -5.38 1.89 -37.63
N GLY A 349 -4.23 2.22 -37.06
CA GLY A 349 -3.77 3.60 -37.07
C GLY A 349 -2.57 3.83 -36.18
N ALA A 350 -2.03 5.03 -36.31
CA ALA A 350 -0.99 5.54 -35.45
C ALA A 350 -1.25 7.02 -35.18
N LEU A 351 -0.84 7.49 -34.00
CA LEU A 351 -0.91 8.88 -33.57
C LEU A 351 0.44 9.29 -32.99
N GLU A 352 1.00 10.38 -33.50
CA GLU A 352 2.15 11.05 -32.92
C GLU A 352 1.68 12.06 -31.86
N LEU A 353 2.33 12.05 -30.70
CA LEU A 353 2.14 13.00 -29.60
C LEU A 353 3.37 13.91 -29.57
N GLY A 354 3.17 15.22 -29.71
CA GLY A 354 4.24 16.21 -29.95
C GLY A 354 4.30 17.34 -28.95
#